data_AF-A0A2D9Y876-F1
#
_entry.id   AF-A0A2D9Y876-F1
#
_cell.length_a   1.000
_cell.length_b   1.000
_cell.length_c   1.000
_cell.angle_alpha   90.00
_cell.angle_beta   90.00
_cell.angle_gamma   90.00
#
_symmetry.space_group_name_H-M   'P 1'
#
loop_
_entity.id
_entity.type
_entity.pdbx_description
1 polymer ?
#
loop_
_entity_poly.entity_id
_entity_poly.type
_entity_poly.pdbx_seq_one_letter_code
_entity_poly.pdbx_strand_id
1 'polypeptide(L)' 'MGFTSIWHWLVVLVIVLVLFGGKGKIASIMGDLGKGLKNFKKSMNNNEEHSDTENMEEIELIEAKNIKMNKDDRIKQKS' A
#
# COMPACT_ATOMS: atom_id res chain seq x y z
N MET A 1 33.85 -18.83 20.41
CA MET A 1 33.22 -17.57 20.86
C MET A 1 32.14 -17.20 19.85
N GLY A 2 31.02 -17.93 19.87
CA GLY A 2 29.88 -17.68 19.00
C GLY A 2 28.96 -16.71 19.71
N PHE A 3 28.85 -15.51 19.15
CA PHE A 3 27.88 -14.49 19.52
C PHE A 3 26.50 -15.12 19.74
N THR A 4 26.14 -15.31 21.02
CA THR A 4 24.78 -15.40 21.55
C THR A 4 23.77 -16.09 20.63
N SER A 5 23.72 -17.42 20.77
CA SER A 5 22.76 -18.38 20.21
C SER A 5 21.36 -17.79 19.98
N ILE A 6 20.64 -18.25 18.93
CA ILE A 6 19.28 -17.82 18.56
C ILE A 6 18.31 -17.76 19.76
N TRP A 7 18.59 -18.60 20.75
CA TRP A 7 17.86 -18.70 22.01
C TRP A 7 17.93 -17.43 22.88
N HIS A 8 19.07 -16.72 22.87
CA HIS A 8 19.21 -15.43 23.55
C HIS A 8 18.31 -14.36 22.93
N TRP A 9 18.24 -14.31 21.59
CA TRP A 9 17.37 -13.38 20.89
C TRP A 9 15.88 -13.62 21.17
N LEU A 10 15.47 -14.88 21.34
CA LEU A 10 14.12 -15.25 21.78
C LEU A 10 13.79 -14.68 23.17
N VAL A 11 14.71 -14.82 24.12
CA VAL A 11 14.54 -14.30 25.50
C VAL A 11 14.53 -12.77 25.53
N VAL A 12 15.43 -12.13 24.78
CA VAL A 12 15.48 -10.66 24.67
C VAL A 12 14.20 -10.10 24.06
N LEU A 13 13.65 -10.74 23.01
CA LEU A 13 12.40 -10.32 22.39
C LEU A 13 11.25 -10.29 23.42
N VAL A 14 11.13 -11.33 24.24
CA VAL A 14 10.09 -11.41 25.28
C VAL A 14 10.23 -10.29 26.30
N ILE A 15 11.45 -10.01 26.78
CA ILE A 15 11.72 -8.94 27.75
C ILE A 15 11.40 -7.56 27.16
N VAL A 16 11.81 -7.30 25.92
CA VAL A 16 11.48 -6.06 25.22
C VAL A 16 9.97 -5.92 25.08
N LEU A 17 9.26 -6.99 24.72
CA LEU A 17 7.80 -6.97 24.59
C LEU A 17 7.09 -6.76 25.94
N VAL A 18 7.65 -7.21 27.06
CA VAL A 18 7.07 -6.96 28.40
C VAL A 18 7.34 -5.52 28.87
N LEU A 19 8.56 -5.02 28.68
CA LEU A 19 8.94 -3.66 29.10
C LEU A 19 8.30 -2.58 28.22
N PHE A 20 8.22 -2.84 26.92
CA PHE A 20 7.73 -1.90 25.93
C PHE A 20 6.30 -2.21 25.47
N GLY A 21 5.76 -3.41 25.70
CA GLY A 21 4.38 -3.79 25.30
C GLY A 21 3.27 -3.06 26.06
N GLY A 22 3.61 -2.18 26.99
CA GLY A 22 2.67 -1.19 27.52
C GLY A 22 2.34 -0.08 26.51
N LYS A 23 1.05 0.17 26.32
CA LYS A 23 0.41 1.34 25.69
C LYS A 23 1.14 1.93 24.47
N GLY A 24 0.98 1.28 23.32
CA GLY A 24 0.82 1.93 22.01
C GLY A 24 2.05 2.59 21.35
N LYS A 25 3.15 2.83 22.07
CA LYS A 25 4.32 3.52 21.49
C LYS A 25 4.98 2.71 20.36
N ILE A 26 5.08 1.39 20.51
CA ILE A 26 5.59 0.50 19.46
C ILE A 26 4.63 0.42 18.29
N ALA A 27 3.31 0.45 18.53
CA ALA A 27 2.34 0.40 17.45
C ALA A 27 2.41 1.64 16.54
N SER A 28 2.56 2.84 17.12
CA SER A 28 2.76 4.07 16.32
C SER A 28 4.08 4.04 15.54
N ILE A 29 5.20 3.69 16.20
CA ILE A 29 6.51 3.66 15.54
C ILE A 29 6.57 2.56 14.46
N MET A 30 6.07 1.35 14.75
CA MET A 30 5.96 0.27 13.78
C MET A 30 5.02 0.64 12.62
N GLY A 31 3.94 1.39 12.90
CA GLY A 31 3.04 1.91 11.87
C GLY A 31 3.73 2.89 10.91
N ASP A 32 4.52 3.82 11.44
CA ASP A 32 5.26 4.80 10.63
C ASP A 32 6.41 4.15 9.85
N LEU A 33 7.14 3.24 10.49
CA LEU A 33 8.18 2.43 9.83
C LEU A 33 7.58 1.49 8.77
N GLY A 34 6.42 0.88 9.05
CA GLY A 34 5.72 0.00 8.12
C GLY A 34 5.21 0.73 6.88
N LYS A 35 4.71 1.96 7.04
CA LYS A 35 4.33 2.83 5.91
C LYS A 35 5.55 3.22 5.08
N GLY A 36 6.64 3.63 5.72
CA GLY A 36 7.90 3.96 5.03
C GLY A 36 8.46 2.79 4.23
N LEU A 37 8.51 1.59 4.84
CA LEU A 37 8.99 0.38 4.18
C LEU A 37 8.04 -0.11 3.09
N LYS A 38 6.71 0.02 3.27
CA LYS A 38 5.71 -0.29 2.22
C LYS A 38 5.88 0.63 1.01
N ASN A 39 6.07 1.93 1.21
CA ASN A 39 6.33 2.87 0.12
C ASN A 39 7.69 2.61 -0.55
N PHE A 40 8.71 2.25 0.21
CA PHE A 40 10.02 1.87 -0.33
C PHE A 40 9.93 0.61 -1.19
N LYS A 41 9.24 -0.44 -0.70
CA LYS A 41 8.99 -1.67 -1.45
C LYS A 41 8.11 -1.41 -2.68
N LYS A 42 7.07 -0.59 -2.56
CA LYS A 42 6.21 -0.20 -3.68
C LYS A 42 7.04 0.55 -4.74
N SER A 43 7.89 1.50 -4.34
CA SER A 43 8.79 2.21 -5.27
C SER A 43 9.83 1.30 -5.93
N MET A 44 10.34 0.31 -5.21
CA MET A 44 11.29 -0.66 -5.75
C MET A 44 10.61 -1.62 -6.73
N ASN A 45 9.42 -2.15 -6.36
CA ASN A 45 8.62 -3.01 -7.23
C ASN A 45 7.97 -2.25 -8.39
N ASN A 46 7.70 -0.93 -8.30
CA ASN A 46 7.18 -0.12 -9.43
C ASN A 46 8.23 0.08 -10.53
N ASN A 47 9.52 -0.14 -10.26
CA ASN A 47 10.53 -0.25 -11.31
C ASN A 47 10.45 -1.58 -12.07
N GLU A 48 9.72 -2.57 -11.56
CA GLU A 48 9.53 -3.89 -12.17
C GLU A 48 8.07 -4.13 -12.63
N GLU A 49 7.10 -3.38 -12.10
CA GLU A 49 5.67 -3.69 -12.19
C GLU A 49 4.81 -2.41 -12.24
N HIS A 50 5.09 -1.52 -13.20
CA HIS A 50 4.09 -0.53 -13.60
C HIS A 50 3.01 -1.23 -14.45
N SER A 51 1.98 -1.80 -13.83
CA SER A 51 0.73 -2.06 -14.57
C SER A 51 -0.57 -2.13 -13.79
N ASP A 52 -0.63 -2.58 -12.53
CA ASP A 52 -1.97 -2.95 -12.00
C ASP A 52 -2.20 -2.44 -10.59
N THR A 53 -3.05 -1.42 -10.42
CA THR A 53 -4.11 -1.34 -9.38
C THR A 53 -4.73 0.07 -9.26
N GLU A 54 -4.11 1.14 -9.76
CA GLU A 54 -4.65 2.51 -9.54
C GLU A 54 -5.33 3.15 -10.78
N ASN A 55 -5.62 2.39 -11.83
CA ASN A 55 -6.31 2.89 -13.04
C ASN A 55 -7.68 2.24 -13.30
N MET A 56 -8.20 1.42 -12.39
CA MET A 56 -9.42 0.64 -12.66
C MET A 56 -10.72 1.40 -12.36
N GLU A 57 -10.70 2.45 -11.53
CA GLU A 57 -11.88 3.29 -11.26
C GLU A 57 -11.96 4.57 -12.11
N GLU A 58 -10.83 5.08 -12.62
CA GLU A 58 -10.82 6.31 -13.44
C GLU A 58 -11.12 6.03 -14.92
N ILE A 59 -10.74 4.84 -15.44
CA ILE A 59 -11.00 4.44 -16.83
C ILE A 59 -12.50 4.17 -17.06
N GLU A 60 -13.22 3.58 -16.11
CA GLU A 60 -14.66 3.29 -16.25
C GLU A 60 -15.52 4.59 -16.27
N LEU A 61 -15.13 5.61 -15.49
CA LEU A 61 -15.81 6.91 -15.50
C LEU A 61 -15.51 7.73 -16.76
N ILE A 62 -14.28 7.65 -17.30
CA ILE A 62 -13.89 8.33 -18.54
C ILE A 62 -14.57 7.68 -19.76
N GLU A 63 -14.72 6.36 -19.77
CA GLU A 63 -15.41 5.63 -20.85
C GLU A 63 -16.94 5.86 -20.81
N ALA A 64 -17.55 5.80 -19.62
CA ALA A 64 -18.97 6.11 -19.45
C ALA A 64 -19.33 7.56 -19.81
N LYS A 65 -18.41 8.52 -19.61
CA LYS A 65 -18.60 9.93 -19.97
C LYS A 65 -18.45 10.18 -21.47
N ASN A 66 -17.50 9.52 -22.14
CA ASN A 66 -17.31 9.63 -23.59
C ASN A 66 -18.46 9.02 -24.40
N ILE A 67 -19.04 7.92 -23.94
CA ILE A 67 -20.18 7.28 -24.63
C ILE A 67 -21.46 8.13 -24.53
N LYS A 68 -21.68 8.82 -23.41
CA LYS A 68 -22.84 9.71 -23.24
C LYS A 68 -22.73 10.97 -24.11
N MET A 69 -21.52 11.53 -24.25
CA MET A 69 -21.28 12.73 -25.06
C MET A 69 -21.47 12.49 -26.56
N ASN A 70 -21.12 11.31 -27.07
CA ASN A 70 -21.30 10.95 -28.50
C ASN A 70 -22.77 10.61 -28.87
N LYS A 71 -23.62 10.31 -27.88
CA LYS A 71 -25.00 9.89 -28.15
C LYS A 71 -25.97 11.06 -28.36
N ASP A 72 -25.72 12.21 -27.72
CA ASP A 72 -26.52 13.42 -27.91
C ASP A 72 -26.32 14.05 -29.31
N ASP A 73 -25.10 13.99 -29.84
CA ASP A 73 -24.79 14.54 -31.18
C ASP A 73 -25.40 13.74 -32.33
N ARG A 74 -25.66 12.44 -32.12
CA ARG A 74 -26.25 11.54 -33.12
C ARG A 74 -27.78 11.67 -33.24
N ILE A 75 -28.45 12.27 -32.25
CA ILE A 75 -29.91 12.46 -32.27
C ILE A 75 -30.27 13.80 -32.95
N LYS A 76 -29.39 14.80 -32.91
CA LYS A 76 -29.60 16.12 -33.51
C LYS A 76 -29.28 16.22 -35.01
N GLN A 77 -28.63 15.21 -35.61
CA GLN A 77 -28.32 15.19 -37.05
C GLN A 77 -29.32 14.42 -37.92
N LYS A 78 -30.32 13.76 -37.33
CA LYS A 78 -31.32 12.97 -38.08
C LYS A 78 -32.78 13.39 -37.81
N SER A 79 -33.01 14.62 -37.38
CA SER A 79 -34.34 15.22 -37.26
C SER A 79 -34.44 16.52 -38.04
#